data_AF-A0A2T4IT96-F1
#
_entry.id   AF-A0A2T4IT96-F1
#
_cell.length_a   1.000
_cell.length_b   1.000
_cell.length_c   1.000
_cell.angle_alpha   90.00
_cell.angle_beta   90.00
_cell.angle_gamma   90.00
#
_symmetry.space_group_name_H-M   'P 1'
#
loop_
_entity.id
_entity.type
_entity.pdbx_description
1 polymer ?
#
loop_
_entity_poly.entity_id
_entity_poly.type
_entity_poly.pdbx_seq_one_letter_code
_entity_poly.pdbx_strand_id
1 'polypeptide(L)'
;MRYRHFPGILLAGAVALAMLAGPALANPTIVFDLKSGRILQHQDAFKRWYPASLTKLMTAYVTFRAIAAGEVQLDSPIKVTKHSAGEPPSKMGFKPGSVMRLDNALKMMLVKSANDIAMAVGENVGGSQAAFAERMNAEARRLGMTGSHFVNPNGLYSPEQYTTARDLALLVMAIRKDFPQYVPWFSIEGLAIGKKQISNYNLLIGRYPGADGMKTGFVCSSGFNMIGSATRNGRTLVAVVLGEQSAVSRAETAARLLDQGFATAQPNWITIAALPAYGDTTSVNDLRDELCRKKPAVEQSEAAAPVGDKEAPKSPYQEKLDHVPTLVAVGLGGATGPKPKAMLDETGQEYADVPLPTWRPDVPPPPGAEPTVVGSATAAQGDEPAKVLN
;
A
#
# COMPACT_ATOMS: atom_id res chain seq x y z
N MET A 1 -59.16 44.93 -23.80
CA MET A 1 -59.53 44.49 -22.43
C MET A 1 -60.41 43.25 -22.60
N ARG A 2 -60.15 42.03 -22.10
CA ARG A 2 -59.38 41.49 -20.97
C ARG A 2 -58.91 40.07 -21.33
N TYR A 3 -57.73 39.68 -20.84
CA TYR A 3 -57.10 38.36 -21.01
C TYR A 3 -57.92 37.23 -20.35
N ARG A 4 -58.04 36.08 -21.03
CA ARG A 4 -58.59 34.82 -20.49
C ARG A 4 -57.45 33.88 -20.07
N HIS A 5 -57.49 33.50 -18.80
CA HIS A 5 -57.05 32.25 -18.15
C HIS A 5 -55.83 31.48 -18.66
N PHE A 6 -54.74 31.54 -17.89
CA PHE A 6 -53.83 30.42 -17.63
C PHE A 6 -53.43 30.48 -16.15
N PRO A 7 -53.92 29.55 -15.30
CA PRO A 7 -53.03 28.98 -14.30
C PRO A 7 -53.34 27.49 -14.09
N GLY A 8 -52.45 26.60 -14.53
CA GLY A 8 -52.63 25.17 -14.28
C GLY A 8 -51.41 24.29 -14.56
N ILE A 9 -50.23 24.86 -14.84
CA ILE A 9 -49.03 24.07 -15.21
C ILE A 9 -47.78 24.66 -14.55
N LEU A 10 -47.80 24.88 -13.23
CA LEU A 10 -46.57 25.25 -12.51
C LEU A 10 -46.33 24.47 -11.21
N LEU A 11 -47.24 23.58 -10.78
CA LEU A 11 -47.04 22.82 -9.53
C LEU A 11 -46.66 21.34 -9.71
N ALA A 12 -46.68 20.80 -10.93
CA ALA A 12 -46.33 19.39 -11.17
C ALA A 12 -44.84 19.16 -11.52
N GLY A 13 -44.08 20.21 -11.85
CA GLY A 13 -42.69 20.10 -12.28
C GLY A 13 -41.65 20.01 -11.14
N ALA A 14 -42.00 20.44 -9.92
CA ALA A 14 -41.05 20.52 -8.81
C ALA A 14 -40.91 19.20 -8.02
N VAL A 15 -41.87 18.28 -8.12
CA VAL A 15 -41.86 17.02 -7.35
C VAL A 15 -41.16 15.88 -8.09
N ALA A 16 -41.03 15.95 -9.42
CA ALA A 16 -40.42 14.88 -10.22
C ALA A 16 -38.87 14.92 -10.26
N LEU A 17 -38.22 16.02 -9.88
CA LEU A 17 -36.76 16.15 -9.97
C LEU A 17 -36.00 15.60 -8.74
N ALA A 18 -36.69 15.31 -7.63
CA ALA A 18 -36.07 14.77 -6.43
C ALA A 18 -35.82 13.25 -6.47
N MET A 19 -36.40 12.52 -7.44
CA MET A 19 -36.33 11.05 -7.49
C MET A 19 -35.20 10.48 -8.37
N LEU A 20 -34.35 11.33 -8.97
CA LEU A 20 -33.20 10.90 -9.78
C LEU A 20 -31.85 11.00 -9.04
N ALA A 21 -31.83 11.53 -7.82
CA ALA A 21 -30.64 11.47 -6.97
C ALA A 21 -30.64 10.12 -6.23
N GLY A 22 -30.03 9.09 -6.84
CA GLY A 22 -29.60 7.91 -6.09
C GLY A 22 -28.70 8.35 -4.92
N PRO A 23 -28.64 7.60 -3.80
CA PRO A 23 -27.78 7.95 -2.68
C PRO A 23 -26.35 8.12 -3.20
N ALA A 24 -25.77 9.31 -3.02
CA ALA A 24 -24.34 9.49 -3.23
C ALA A 24 -23.64 8.55 -2.24
N LEU A 25 -23.07 7.46 -2.74
CA LEU A 25 -22.26 6.56 -1.93
C LEU A 25 -21.06 7.36 -1.44
N ALA A 26 -21.04 7.64 -0.14
CA ALA A 26 -19.93 8.31 0.47
C ALA A 26 -18.80 7.30 0.72
N ASN A 27 -17.57 7.74 0.51
CA ASN A 27 -16.43 6.85 0.71
C ASN A 27 -16.05 6.74 2.20
N PRO A 28 -15.43 5.62 2.62
CA PRO A 28 -15.05 5.43 4.01
C PRO A 28 -14.03 6.44 4.51
N THR A 29 -14.28 7.00 5.69
CA THR A 29 -13.35 7.90 6.38
C THR A 29 -13.33 7.66 7.89
N ILE A 30 -12.21 7.95 8.55
CA ILE A 30 -12.14 8.04 10.01
C ILE A 30 -11.09 9.06 10.44
N VAL A 31 -11.43 9.89 11.42
CA VAL A 31 -10.54 10.88 12.05
C VAL A 31 -10.50 10.61 13.54
N PHE A 32 -9.29 10.53 14.10
CA PHE A 32 -9.12 10.17 15.49
C PHE A 32 -7.91 10.86 16.13
N ASP A 33 -7.95 10.96 17.46
CA ASP A 33 -6.82 11.35 18.28
C ASP A 33 -5.89 10.16 18.48
N LEU A 34 -4.62 10.30 18.08
CA LEU A 34 -3.67 9.20 18.06
C LEU A 34 -3.34 8.68 19.46
N LYS A 35 -3.25 9.57 20.46
CA LYS A 35 -2.81 9.22 21.81
C LYS A 35 -3.89 8.42 22.54
N SER A 36 -5.14 8.87 22.46
CA SER A 36 -6.25 8.21 23.14
C SER A 36 -6.97 7.17 22.29
N GLY A 37 -6.73 7.15 20.98
CA GLY A 37 -7.50 6.35 20.02
C GLY A 37 -8.96 6.77 19.90
N ARG A 38 -9.32 7.98 20.37
CA ARG A 38 -10.71 8.46 20.40
C ARG A 38 -11.12 8.95 19.02
N ILE A 39 -12.30 8.55 18.60
CA ILE A 39 -12.83 8.91 17.29
C ILE A 39 -13.47 10.28 17.36
N LEU A 40 -13.09 11.17 16.45
CA LEU A 40 -13.69 12.50 16.29
C LEU A 40 -14.84 12.44 15.29
N GLN A 41 -14.62 11.75 14.16
CA GLN A 41 -15.60 11.55 13.11
C GLN A 41 -15.29 10.25 12.37
N HIS A 42 -16.32 9.57 11.89
CA HIS A 42 -16.16 8.43 11.00
C HIS A 42 -17.35 8.28 10.05
N GLN A 43 -17.11 7.63 8.93
CA GLN A 43 -18.09 7.26 7.92
C GLN A 43 -17.72 5.91 7.34
N ASP A 44 -18.67 4.98 7.30
CA ASP A 44 -18.48 3.62 6.77
C ASP A 44 -17.18 2.94 7.22
N ALA A 45 -16.82 3.10 8.50
CA ALA A 45 -15.52 2.76 9.04
C ALA A 45 -15.15 1.27 8.89
N PHE A 46 -16.16 0.40 8.78
CA PHE A 46 -16.04 -1.05 8.62
C PHE A 46 -16.29 -1.54 7.18
N LYS A 47 -16.56 -0.63 6.23
CA LYS A 47 -16.72 -0.99 4.82
C LYS A 47 -15.39 -1.50 4.28
N ARG A 48 -15.42 -2.68 3.65
CA ARG A 48 -14.21 -3.24 3.04
C ARG A 48 -13.81 -2.44 1.81
N TRP A 49 -12.51 -2.27 1.65
CA TRP A 49 -11.91 -1.46 0.60
C TRP A 49 -10.61 -2.08 0.11
N TYR A 50 -10.29 -1.88 -1.17
CA TYR A 50 -8.98 -2.26 -1.70
C TYR A 50 -7.91 -1.30 -1.13
N PRO A 51 -6.92 -1.78 -0.35
CA PRO A 51 -5.99 -0.91 0.37
C PRO A 51 -5.04 -0.13 -0.54
N ALA A 52 -4.81 -0.62 -1.76
CA ALA A 52 -3.72 -0.15 -2.62
C ALA A 52 -2.39 -0.08 -1.82
N SER A 53 -1.55 0.90 -2.12
CA SER A 53 -0.27 1.09 -1.43
C SER A 53 -0.35 1.42 0.07
N LEU A 54 -1.54 1.61 0.67
CA LEU A 54 -1.65 1.68 2.13
C LEU A 54 -1.20 0.37 2.81
N THR A 55 -1.27 -0.76 2.07
CA THR A 55 -0.70 -2.06 2.44
C THR A 55 0.76 -1.98 2.87
N LYS A 56 1.55 -1.06 2.30
CA LYS A 56 2.97 -0.89 2.65
C LYS A 56 3.18 -0.46 4.10
N LEU A 57 2.17 0.08 4.77
CA LEU A 57 2.22 0.31 6.23
C LEU A 57 2.26 -1.02 7.00
N MET A 58 1.50 -2.04 6.56
CA MET A 58 1.56 -3.37 7.17
C MET A 58 2.89 -4.04 6.85
N THR A 59 3.40 -3.90 5.63
CA THR A 59 4.75 -4.35 5.25
C THR A 59 5.82 -3.72 6.14
N ALA A 60 5.76 -2.40 6.36
CA ALA A 60 6.65 -1.71 7.28
C ALA A 60 6.50 -2.23 8.72
N TYR A 61 5.26 -2.39 9.22
CA TYR A 61 4.99 -2.88 10.57
C TYR A 61 5.58 -4.28 10.82
N VAL A 62 5.32 -5.24 9.93
CA VAL A 62 5.89 -6.60 10.02
C VAL A 62 7.42 -6.54 9.97
N THR A 63 7.99 -5.68 9.12
CA THR A 63 9.45 -5.51 9.03
C THR A 63 10.03 -4.88 10.30
N PHE A 64 9.36 -3.91 10.92
CA PHE A 64 9.77 -3.33 12.19
C PHE A 64 9.73 -4.35 13.33
N ARG A 65 8.72 -5.22 13.35
CA ARG A 65 8.64 -6.36 14.27
C ARG A 65 9.81 -7.32 14.08
N ALA A 66 10.16 -7.65 12.82
CA ALA A 66 11.32 -8.48 12.50
C ALA A 66 12.64 -7.84 12.96
N ILE A 67 12.79 -6.52 12.80
CA ILE A 67 13.96 -5.78 13.33
C ILE A 67 14.01 -5.85 14.86
N ALA A 68 12.89 -5.59 15.53
CA ALA A 68 12.83 -5.65 17.00
C ALA A 68 13.06 -7.05 17.56
N ALA A 69 12.73 -8.09 16.78
CA ALA A 69 13.02 -9.49 17.11
C ALA A 69 14.47 -9.91 16.78
N GLY A 70 15.27 -9.03 16.15
CA GLY A 70 16.64 -9.34 15.75
C GLY A 70 16.76 -10.24 14.51
N GLU A 71 15.66 -10.50 13.78
CA GLU A 71 15.68 -11.30 12.55
C GLU A 71 16.42 -10.60 11.41
N VAL A 72 16.37 -9.26 11.39
CA VAL A 72 17.06 -8.38 10.43
C VAL A 72 17.45 -7.08 11.14
N GLN A 73 18.34 -6.28 10.53
CA GLN A 73 18.72 -4.95 10.99
C GLN A 73 18.62 -3.94 9.84
N LEU A 74 18.70 -2.64 10.16
CA LEU A 74 18.59 -1.57 9.16
C LEU A 74 19.67 -1.63 8.06
N ASP A 75 20.83 -2.21 8.35
CA ASP A 75 21.91 -2.44 7.40
C ASP A 75 21.89 -3.84 6.77
N SER A 76 20.88 -4.67 7.06
CA SER A 76 20.68 -5.96 6.40
C SER A 76 20.53 -5.81 4.88
N PRO A 77 21.07 -6.76 4.09
CA PRO A 77 20.95 -6.73 2.64
C PRO A 77 19.53 -7.11 2.19
N ILE A 78 18.95 -6.30 1.31
CA ILE A 78 17.72 -6.59 0.57
C ILE A 78 18.08 -6.76 -0.90
N LYS A 79 17.91 -7.98 -1.41
CA LYS A 79 18.18 -8.32 -2.81
C LYS A 79 16.93 -8.11 -3.65
N VAL A 80 17.07 -7.38 -4.75
CA VAL A 80 16.04 -7.25 -5.78
C VAL A 80 15.96 -8.56 -6.54
N THR A 81 14.88 -9.29 -6.37
CA THR A 81 14.61 -10.54 -7.10
C THR A 81 14.12 -10.25 -8.52
N LYS A 82 14.06 -11.29 -9.38
CA LYS A 82 13.43 -11.17 -10.70
C LYS A 82 11.94 -10.83 -10.59
N HIS A 83 11.26 -11.42 -9.61
CA HIS A 83 9.84 -11.19 -9.38
C HIS A 83 9.57 -9.76 -8.92
N SER A 84 10.25 -9.29 -7.87
CA SER A 84 10.13 -7.91 -7.39
C SER A 84 10.46 -6.86 -8.46
N ALA A 85 11.50 -7.05 -9.28
CA ALA A 85 11.81 -6.12 -10.38
C ALA A 85 10.71 -6.08 -11.48
N GLY A 86 9.99 -7.19 -11.63
CA GLY A 86 8.89 -7.37 -12.59
C GLY A 86 7.60 -6.65 -12.22
N GLU A 87 7.48 -6.16 -10.98
CA GLU A 87 6.28 -5.48 -10.51
C GLU A 87 5.94 -4.24 -11.35
N PRO A 88 4.64 -3.93 -11.54
CA PRO A 88 4.20 -2.74 -12.25
C PRO A 88 4.51 -1.45 -11.45
N PRO A 89 4.61 -0.28 -12.13
CA PRO A 89 4.82 1.01 -11.47
C PRO A 89 3.74 1.32 -10.40
N SER A 90 4.00 2.12 -9.36
CA SER A 90 5.22 2.89 -9.02
C SER A 90 6.41 2.01 -8.61
N LYS A 91 7.60 2.22 -9.19
CA LYS A 91 8.81 1.44 -8.86
C LYS A 91 10.11 2.24 -8.92
N MET A 92 11.18 1.72 -8.30
CA MET A 92 12.53 2.28 -8.40
C MET A 92 13.26 1.84 -9.66
N GLY A 93 12.99 0.61 -10.14
CA GLY A 93 13.51 0.09 -11.40
C GLY A 93 14.95 -0.42 -11.33
N PHE A 94 15.38 -0.90 -10.17
CA PHE A 94 16.68 -1.55 -10.04
C PHE A 94 16.72 -2.90 -10.77
N LYS A 95 17.91 -3.29 -11.24
CA LYS A 95 18.10 -4.57 -11.94
C LYS A 95 17.99 -5.74 -10.94
N PRO A 96 17.42 -6.90 -11.35
CA PRO A 96 17.51 -8.12 -10.55
C PRO A 96 18.96 -8.42 -10.13
N GLY A 97 19.14 -8.88 -8.90
CA GLY A 97 20.43 -9.12 -8.27
C GLY A 97 21.04 -7.90 -7.57
N SER A 98 20.49 -6.69 -7.79
CA SER A 98 20.93 -5.50 -7.04
C SER A 98 20.64 -5.67 -5.54
N VAL A 99 21.56 -5.20 -4.70
CA VAL A 99 21.43 -5.25 -3.24
C VAL A 99 21.41 -3.84 -2.66
N MET A 100 20.56 -3.60 -1.67
CA MET A 100 20.48 -2.36 -0.91
C MET A 100 20.35 -2.63 0.59
N ARG A 101 20.63 -1.63 1.42
CA ARG A 101 20.31 -1.69 2.85
C ARG A 101 18.80 -1.69 3.07
N LEU A 102 18.33 -2.42 4.08
CA LEU A 102 16.93 -2.41 4.50
C LEU A 102 16.42 -0.99 4.82
N ASP A 103 17.26 -0.16 5.42
CA ASP A 103 16.99 1.26 5.67
C ASP A 103 16.61 2.03 4.39
N ASN A 104 17.42 1.90 3.33
CA ASN A 104 17.13 2.50 2.03
C ASN A 104 15.86 1.93 1.42
N ALA A 105 15.66 0.61 1.53
CA ALA A 105 14.47 -0.06 1.02
C ALA A 105 13.19 0.48 1.69
N LEU A 106 13.17 0.62 3.01
CA LEU A 106 12.04 1.16 3.76
C LEU A 106 11.76 2.62 3.39
N LYS A 107 12.79 3.46 3.27
CA LYS A 107 12.63 4.85 2.82
C LYS A 107 12.05 4.94 1.40
N MET A 108 12.58 4.16 0.44
CA MET A 108 12.07 4.12 -0.93
C MET A 108 10.62 3.61 -1.00
N MET A 109 10.29 2.60 -0.20
CA MET A 109 8.94 2.05 -0.09
C MET A 109 7.95 3.05 0.50
N LEU A 110 8.33 3.78 1.56
CA LEU A 110 7.41 4.68 2.26
C LEU A 110 7.20 5.99 1.50
N VAL A 111 8.27 6.57 0.94
CA VAL A 111 8.23 7.90 0.29
C VAL A 111 7.78 7.82 -1.16
N LYS A 112 8.39 6.94 -1.98
CA LYS A 112 8.05 6.77 -3.41
C LYS A 112 6.96 5.72 -3.65
N SER A 113 6.54 5.02 -2.59
CA SER A 113 5.54 3.95 -2.70
C SER A 113 5.98 2.85 -3.67
N ALA A 114 7.27 2.55 -3.73
CA ALA A 114 7.85 1.65 -4.74
C ALA A 114 7.41 0.18 -4.52
N ASN A 115 6.72 -0.39 -5.52
CA ASN A 115 6.15 -1.74 -5.52
C ASN A 115 7.22 -2.82 -5.58
N ASP A 116 8.24 -2.62 -6.42
CA ASP A 116 9.41 -3.48 -6.54
C ASP A 116 10.14 -3.59 -5.20
N ILE A 117 10.36 -2.46 -4.53
CA ILE A 117 11.02 -2.45 -3.23
C ILE A 117 10.16 -3.11 -2.15
N ALA A 118 8.86 -2.87 -2.12
CA ALA A 118 7.96 -3.53 -1.17
C ALA A 118 7.94 -5.06 -1.36
N MET A 119 7.90 -5.53 -2.61
CA MET A 119 7.99 -6.96 -2.91
C MET A 119 9.34 -7.54 -2.50
N ALA A 120 10.45 -6.86 -2.82
CA ALA A 120 11.77 -7.29 -2.39
C ALA A 120 11.89 -7.37 -0.85
N VAL A 121 11.40 -6.37 -0.12
CA VAL A 121 11.37 -6.42 1.36
C VAL A 121 10.56 -7.62 1.85
N GLY A 122 9.35 -7.81 1.33
CA GLY A 122 8.50 -8.93 1.72
C GLY A 122 9.15 -10.29 1.47
N GLU A 123 9.69 -10.50 0.28
CA GLU A 123 10.40 -11.73 -0.08
C GLU A 123 11.64 -11.96 0.80
N ASN A 124 12.49 -10.95 0.99
CA ASN A 124 13.73 -11.11 1.75
C ASN A 124 13.45 -11.38 3.24
N VAL A 125 12.55 -10.62 3.86
CA VAL A 125 12.22 -10.73 5.29
C VAL A 125 11.36 -11.97 5.56
N GLY A 126 10.39 -12.28 4.69
CA GLY A 126 9.47 -13.40 4.87
C GLY A 126 10.00 -14.75 4.36
N GLY A 127 11.03 -14.75 3.52
CA GLY A 127 11.49 -15.92 2.76
C GLY A 127 10.78 -16.07 1.41
N SER A 128 9.50 -15.68 1.33
CA SER A 128 8.70 -15.63 0.10
C SER A 128 7.55 -14.64 0.26
N GLN A 129 6.91 -14.25 -0.85
CA GLN A 129 5.69 -13.42 -0.80
C GLN A 129 4.59 -14.08 0.06
N ALA A 130 4.36 -15.38 -0.13
CA ALA A 130 3.30 -16.11 0.58
C ALA A 130 3.56 -16.13 2.09
N ALA A 131 4.77 -16.49 2.51
CA ALA A 131 5.15 -16.52 3.93
C ALA A 131 5.11 -15.11 4.55
N PHE A 132 5.45 -14.07 3.78
CA PHE A 132 5.30 -12.69 4.26
C PHE A 132 3.83 -12.29 4.40
N ALA A 133 2.95 -12.65 3.46
CA ALA A 133 1.51 -12.40 3.55
C ALA A 133 0.88 -13.10 4.77
N GLU A 134 1.31 -14.33 5.09
CA GLU A 134 0.91 -15.02 6.32
C GLU A 134 1.29 -14.21 7.58
N ARG A 135 2.52 -13.67 7.64
CA ARG A 135 2.96 -12.80 8.74
C ARG A 135 2.13 -11.51 8.81
N MET A 136 1.83 -10.88 7.67
CA MET A 136 0.95 -9.70 7.60
C MET A 136 -0.44 -9.99 8.17
N ASN A 137 -1.04 -11.13 7.80
CA ASN A 137 -2.36 -11.53 8.29
C ASN A 137 -2.34 -11.96 9.76
N ALA A 138 -1.25 -12.55 10.24
CA ALA A 138 -1.06 -12.85 11.66
C ALA A 138 -1.00 -11.56 12.49
N GLU A 139 -0.26 -10.55 12.05
CA GLU A 139 -0.22 -9.24 12.70
C GLU A 139 -1.57 -8.51 12.59
N ALA A 140 -2.26 -8.57 11.44
CA ALA A 140 -3.61 -8.03 11.30
C ALA A 140 -4.57 -8.62 12.35
N ARG A 141 -4.57 -9.96 12.53
CA ARG A 141 -5.36 -10.62 13.56
C ARG A 141 -4.96 -10.17 14.97
N ARG A 142 -3.65 -10.10 15.27
CA ARG A 142 -3.15 -9.68 16.59
C ARG A 142 -3.56 -8.24 16.94
N LEU A 143 -3.59 -7.36 15.95
CA LEU A 143 -4.03 -5.97 16.11
C LEU A 143 -5.56 -5.83 16.17
N GLY A 144 -6.30 -6.91 15.88
CA GLY A 144 -7.76 -6.89 15.83
C GLY A 144 -8.33 -6.30 14.54
N MET A 145 -7.58 -6.31 13.45
CA MET A 145 -7.99 -5.83 12.13
C MET A 145 -8.92 -6.85 11.43
N THR A 146 -10.16 -6.96 11.92
CA THR A 146 -11.12 -8.02 11.54
C THR A 146 -11.70 -7.86 10.13
N GLY A 147 -11.57 -6.68 9.53
CA GLY A 147 -11.98 -6.39 8.16
C GLY A 147 -10.81 -6.33 7.19
N SER A 148 -9.67 -6.97 7.49
CA SER A 148 -8.46 -6.92 6.66
C SER A 148 -7.91 -8.29 6.29
N HIS A 149 -7.45 -8.41 5.05
CA HIS A 149 -6.72 -9.56 4.52
C HIS A 149 -5.71 -9.08 3.47
N PHE A 150 -4.46 -9.53 3.59
CA PHE A 150 -3.34 -9.14 2.73
C PHE A 150 -2.80 -10.35 1.98
N VAL A 151 -2.48 -10.17 0.70
CA VAL A 151 -1.95 -11.24 -0.17
C VAL A 151 -0.59 -10.88 -0.80
N ASN A 152 -0.22 -9.61 -0.75
CA ASN A 152 1.06 -9.11 -1.24
C ASN A 152 1.56 -7.93 -0.37
N PRO A 153 2.89 -7.68 -0.33
CA PRO A 153 3.47 -6.60 0.47
C PRO A 153 3.33 -5.21 -0.18
N ASN A 154 2.99 -5.12 -1.46
CA ASN A 154 3.01 -3.87 -2.19
C ASN A 154 1.62 -3.20 -2.30
N GLY A 155 0.54 -3.94 -2.12
CA GLY A 155 -0.82 -3.42 -2.24
C GLY A 155 -1.39 -3.46 -3.66
N LEU A 156 -0.77 -4.17 -4.59
CA LEU A 156 -1.34 -4.37 -5.92
C LEU A 156 -2.67 -5.13 -5.84
N TYR A 157 -3.53 -4.88 -6.83
CA TYR A 157 -4.90 -5.36 -6.82
C TYR A 157 -4.97 -6.89 -6.75
N SER A 158 -5.78 -7.37 -5.82
CA SER A 158 -6.31 -8.74 -5.77
C SER A 158 -7.70 -8.67 -5.16
N PRO A 159 -8.68 -9.44 -5.66
CA PRO A 159 -10.03 -9.50 -5.07
C PRO A 159 -10.00 -10.01 -3.62
N GLU A 160 -8.98 -10.78 -3.25
CA GLU A 160 -8.81 -11.30 -1.88
C GLU A 160 -8.14 -10.29 -0.94
N GLN A 161 -7.63 -9.16 -1.45
CA GLN A 161 -6.92 -8.18 -0.64
C GLN A 161 -7.82 -6.99 -0.29
N TYR A 162 -8.16 -6.86 0.99
CA TYR A 162 -9.05 -5.81 1.47
C TYR A 162 -8.65 -5.33 2.86
N THR A 163 -9.11 -4.13 3.23
CA THR A 163 -8.98 -3.54 4.56
C THR A 163 -10.20 -2.66 4.87
N THR A 164 -10.22 -1.99 6.01
CA THR A 164 -11.23 -0.99 6.36
C THR A 164 -10.56 0.29 6.88
N ALA A 165 -11.30 1.41 6.91
CA ALA A 165 -10.78 2.66 7.46
C ALA A 165 -10.43 2.50 8.95
N ARG A 166 -11.25 1.75 9.70
CA ARG A 166 -11.02 1.42 11.11
C ARG A 166 -9.75 0.59 11.31
N ASP A 167 -9.54 -0.44 10.49
CA ASP A 167 -8.38 -1.32 10.64
C ASP A 167 -7.07 -0.62 10.30
N LEU A 168 -7.08 0.24 9.28
CA LEU A 168 -5.94 1.10 8.97
C LEU A 168 -5.63 2.07 10.13
N ALA A 169 -6.67 2.58 10.81
CA ALA A 169 -6.48 3.41 12.00
C ALA A 169 -5.80 2.65 13.15
N LEU A 170 -6.17 1.38 13.39
CA LEU A 170 -5.47 0.53 14.35
C LEU A 170 -4.00 0.29 13.98
N LEU A 171 -3.74 0.02 12.70
CA LEU A 171 -2.38 -0.18 12.21
C LEU A 171 -1.52 1.06 12.43
N VAL A 172 -2.06 2.26 12.16
CA VAL A 172 -1.37 3.53 12.42
C VAL A 172 -1.08 3.70 13.92
N MET A 173 -2.06 3.43 14.79
CA MET A 173 -1.85 3.47 16.24
C MET A 173 -0.72 2.52 16.66
N ALA A 174 -0.71 1.29 16.13
CA ALA A 174 0.32 0.30 16.42
C ALA A 174 1.71 0.74 15.96
N ILE A 175 1.84 1.26 14.73
CA ILE A 175 3.11 1.79 14.21
C ILE A 175 3.63 2.92 15.10
N ARG A 176 2.77 3.90 15.43
CA ARG A 176 3.17 5.08 16.22
C ARG A 176 3.49 4.74 17.67
N LYS A 177 2.83 3.73 18.25
CA LYS A 177 3.05 3.28 19.63
C LYS A 177 4.27 2.39 19.75
N ASP A 178 4.37 1.38 18.90
CA ASP A 178 5.36 0.30 19.06
C ASP A 178 6.71 0.70 18.45
N PHE A 179 6.71 1.60 17.45
CA PHE A 179 7.91 1.97 16.71
C PHE A 179 8.08 3.50 16.52
N PRO A 180 8.08 4.29 17.60
CA PRO A 180 8.21 5.74 17.53
C PRO A 180 9.52 6.20 16.85
N GLN A 181 10.59 5.39 16.91
CA GLN A 181 11.88 5.67 16.29
C GLN A 181 11.84 5.77 14.75
N TYR A 182 10.83 5.17 14.09
CA TYR A 182 10.68 5.24 12.63
C TYR A 182 9.71 6.32 12.17
N VAL A 183 9.08 7.06 13.09
CA VAL A 183 8.17 8.18 12.78
C VAL A 183 8.79 9.20 11.81
N PRO A 184 10.06 9.61 11.95
CA PRO A 184 10.66 10.59 11.05
C PRO A 184 10.65 10.19 9.57
N TRP A 185 10.55 8.90 9.24
CA TRP A 185 10.52 8.45 7.84
C TRP A 185 9.23 8.79 7.11
N PHE A 186 8.11 8.93 7.84
CA PHE A 186 6.82 9.30 7.25
C PHE A 186 6.74 10.78 6.88
N SER A 187 7.64 11.60 7.44
CA SER A 187 7.73 13.04 7.19
C SER A 187 8.81 13.41 6.16
N ILE A 188 9.50 12.44 5.56
CA ILE A 188 10.51 12.70 4.53
C ILE A 188 9.86 13.38 3.31
N GLU A 189 10.37 14.53 2.91
CA GLU A 189 9.80 15.37 1.83
C GLU A 189 10.15 14.85 0.44
N GLY A 190 11.31 14.21 0.30
CA GLY A 190 11.73 13.55 -0.92
C GLY A 190 12.99 12.71 -0.74
N LEU A 191 13.33 11.99 -1.80
CA LEU A 191 14.52 11.15 -1.88
C LEU A 191 15.45 11.64 -2.97
N ALA A 192 16.75 11.44 -2.77
CA ALA A 192 17.78 11.64 -3.77
C ALA A 192 18.45 10.30 -4.08
N ILE A 193 18.49 9.93 -5.36
CA ILE A 193 19.25 8.78 -5.86
C ILE A 193 20.23 9.23 -6.95
N GLY A 194 21.50 9.33 -6.56
CA GLY A 194 22.50 10.02 -7.39
C GLY A 194 22.03 11.45 -7.69
N LYS A 195 21.84 11.77 -8.97
CA LYS A 195 21.35 13.09 -9.42
C LYS A 195 19.82 13.18 -9.52
N LYS A 196 19.10 12.07 -9.39
CA LYS A 196 17.64 12.04 -9.54
C LYS A 196 16.97 12.37 -8.21
N GLN A 197 16.07 13.35 -8.26
CA GLN A 197 15.22 13.71 -7.12
C GLN A 197 13.85 13.07 -7.28
N ILE A 198 13.26 12.64 -6.16
CA ILE A 198 11.99 11.94 -6.12
C ILE A 198 11.16 12.55 -4.98
N SER A 199 10.09 13.27 -5.32
CA SER A 199 9.21 13.87 -4.33
C SER A 199 8.34 12.82 -3.62
N ASN A 200 7.96 13.11 -2.37
CA ASN A 200 6.93 12.35 -1.67
C ASN A 200 5.56 12.56 -2.34
N TYR A 201 4.76 11.50 -2.46
CA TYR A 201 3.38 11.57 -2.96
C TYR A 201 2.39 12.16 -1.95
N ASN A 202 2.72 12.15 -0.66
CA ASN A 202 1.89 12.76 0.36
C ASN A 202 1.94 14.29 0.24
N LEU A 203 0.90 14.86 -0.38
CA LEU A 203 0.81 16.30 -0.61
C LEU A 203 0.68 17.13 0.68
N LEU A 204 0.35 16.54 1.84
CA LEU A 204 0.31 17.28 3.10
C LEU A 204 1.70 17.60 3.65
N ILE A 205 2.72 16.79 3.32
CA ILE A 205 4.07 17.00 3.83
C ILE A 205 4.64 18.31 3.27
N GLY A 206 5.05 19.19 4.20
CA GLY A 206 5.53 20.54 3.93
C GLY A 206 4.45 21.54 3.46
N ARG A 207 3.17 21.12 3.38
CA ARG A 207 2.06 21.97 2.90
C ARG A 207 0.88 22.05 3.85
N TYR A 208 0.81 21.21 4.87
CA TYR A 208 -0.23 21.28 5.89
C TYR A 208 0.42 21.49 7.27
N PRO A 209 0.01 22.51 8.05
CA PRO A 209 0.67 22.83 9.31
C PRO A 209 0.68 21.65 10.29
N GLY A 210 1.90 21.23 10.65
CA GLY A 210 2.15 20.11 11.56
C GLY A 210 2.09 18.72 10.91
N ALA A 211 1.96 18.61 9.59
CA ALA A 211 1.91 17.32 8.90
C ALA A 211 3.16 16.48 9.16
N ASP A 212 2.96 15.23 9.58
CA ASP A 212 4.04 14.30 9.95
C ASP A 212 3.88 12.90 9.35
N GLY A 213 2.91 12.69 8.44
CA GLY A 213 2.73 11.42 7.77
C GLY A 213 1.40 11.28 7.00
N MET A 214 1.03 10.09 6.52
CA MET A 214 1.83 8.85 6.56
C MET A 214 1.94 8.19 5.19
N LYS A 215 0.83 7.88 4.52
CA LYS A 215 0.87 7.06 3.30
C LYS A 215 -0.29 7.34 2.35
N THR A 216 0.00 7.39 1.05
CA THR A 216 -0.99 7.40 -0.04
C THR A 216 -1.11 6.02 -0.70
N GLY A 217 -2.19 5.78 -1.42
CA GLY A 217 -2.26 4.64 -2.33
C GLY A 217 -3.38 4.73 -3.37
N PHE A 218 -3.12 4.19 -4.55
CA PHE A 218 -4.05 4.16 -5.67
C PHE A 218 -3.87 2.86 -6.43
N VAL A 219 -4.99 2.22 -6.68
CA VAL A 219 -5.22 1.35 -7.83
C VAL A 219 -6.58 1.73 -8.39
N CYS A 220 -6.83 1.42 -9.66
CA CYS A 220 -8.11 1.74 -10.30
C CYS A 220 -9.33 1.35 -9.45
N SER A 221 -9.29 0.14 -8.88
CA SER A 221 -10.39 -0.39 -8.08
C SER A 221 -10.56 0.27 -6.71
N SER A 222 -9.54 0.93 -6.17
CA SER A 222 -9.61 1.57 -4.86
C SER A 222 -9.90 3.06 -4.91
N GLY A 223 -9.70 3.69 -6.06
CA GLY A 223 -9.52 5.14 -6.13
C GLY A 223 -8.34 5.65 -5.31
N PHE A 224 -8.34 6.94 -5.03
CA PHE A 224 -7.24 7.65 -4.41
C PHE A 224 -7.39 7.60 -2.88
N ASN A 225 -6.55 6.80 -2.22
CA ASN A 225 -6.57 6.63 -0.77
C ASN A 225 -5.47 7.45 -0.09
N MET A 226 -5.69 7.83 1.17
CA MET A 226 -4.75 8.58 1.98
C MET A 226 -4.91 8.31 3.47
N ILE A 227 -3.78 8.17 4.16
CA ILE A 227 -3.66 8.31 5.61
C ILE A 227 -2.78 9.53 5.86
N GLY A 228 -3.38 10.61 6.33
CA GLY A 228 -2.70 11.85 6.71
C GLY A 228 -2.62 11.97 8.22
N SER A 229 -1.51 12.47 8.75
CA SER A 229 -1.36 12.77 10.17
C SER A 229 -0.70 14.13 10.37
N ALA A 230 -1.09 14.80 11.45
CA ALA A 230 -0.53 16.08 11.83
C ALA A 230 -0.50 16.26 13.34
N THR A 231 0.50 16.99 13.83
CA THR A 231 0.70 17.32 15.23
C THR A 231 0.67 18.83 15.44
N ARG A 232 -0.23 19.32 16.30
CA ARG A 232 -0.33 20.75 16.70
C ARG A 232 -0.46 20.84 18.21
N ASN A 233 0.34 21.69 18.84
CA ASN A 233 0.32 21.91 20.30
C ASN A 233 0.36 20.61 21.14
N GLY A 234 1.18 19.63 20.71
CA GLY A 234 1.33 18.34 21.38
C GLY A 234 0.18 17.34 21.17
N ARG A 235 -0.84 17.68 20.38
CA ARG A 235 -1.94 16.78 19.98
C ARG A 235 -1.72 16.28 18.55
N THR A 236 -1.72 14.97 18.36
CA THR A 236 -1.61 14.35 17.03
C THR A 236 -2.94 13.78 16.59
N LEU A 237 -3.41 14.21 15.42
CA LEU A 237 -4.59 13.68 14.75
C LEU A 237 -4.21 12.90 13.50
N VAL A 238 -5.02 11.90 13.18
CA VAL A 238 -4.88 11.08 11.97
C VAL A 238 -6.22 11.04 11.25
N ALA A 239 -6.18 11.24 9.94
CA ALA A 239 -7.32 11.08 9.04
C ALA A 239 -7.03 9.97 8.04
N VAL A 240 -7.91 8.97 7.99
CA VAL A 240 -7.94 7.92 6.97
C VAL A 240 -9.06 8.26 5.98
N VAL A 241 -8.72 8.32 4.70
CA VAL A 241 -9.62 8.69 3.59
C VAL A 241 -9.44 7.67 2.48
N LEU A 242 -10.52 7.01 2.07
CA LEU A 242 -10.51 6.01 1.01
C LEU A 242 -11.34 6.49 -0.18
N GLY A 243 -11.02 6.03 -1.40
CA GLY A 243 -11.93 6.14 -2.55
C GLY A 243 -12.07 7.49 -3.25
N GLU A 244 -11.18 8.45 -3.00
CA GLU A 244 -11.27 9.77 -3.63
C GLU A 244 -10.97 9.73 -5.14
N GLN A 245 -11.34 10.78 -5.86
CA GLN A 245 -11.31 10.79 -7.33
C GLN A 245 -9.99 11.24 -7.94
N SER A 246 -9.11 11.90 -7.18
CA SER A 246 -7.82 12.38 -7.63
C SER A 246 -6.81 12.51 -6.50
N ALA A 247 -5.53 12.70 -6.85
CA ALA A 247 -4.47 12.90 -5.87
C ALA A 247 -4.64 14.18 -5.06
N VAL A 248 -5.20 15.22 -5.68
CA VAL A 248 -5.53 16.49 -5.03
C VAL A 248 -6.71 16.30 -4.09
N SER A 249 -7.83 15.74 -4.57
CA SER A 249 -9.05 15.64 -3.75
C SER A 249 -8.86 14.80 -2.48
N ARG A 250 -8.05 13.73 -2.53
CA ARG A 250 -7.70 12.97 -1.31
C ARG A 250 -6.94 13.80 -0.28
N ALA A 251 -6.02 14.65 -0.72
CA ALA A 251 -5.24 15.51 0.16
C ALA A 251 -6.12 16.60 0.76
N GLU A 252 -7.01 17.19 -0.03
CA GLU A 252 -7.97 18.20 0.44
C GLU A 252 -8.98 17.62 1.43
N THR A 253 -9.54 16.44 1.16
CA THR A 253 -10.42 15.75 2.11
C THR A 253 -9.70 15.41 3.40
N ALA A 254 -8.46 14.90 3.34
CA ALA A 254 -7.68 14.63 4.55
C ALA A 254 -7.37 15.91 5.35
N ALA A 255 -6.96 16.99 4.68
CA ALA A 255 -6.66 18.26 5.33
C ALA A 255 -7.90 18.89 5.99
N ARG A 256 -9.05 18.89 5.30
CA ARG A 256 -10.34 19.36 5.83
C ARG A 256 -10.74 18.59 7.09
N LEU A 257 -10.62 17.26 7.06
CA LEU A 257 -10.94 16.38 8.17
C LEU A 257 -10.01 16.61 9.38
N LEU A 258 -8.72 16.83 9.15
CA LEU A 258 -7.77 17.17 10.20
C LEU A 258 -8.09 18.54 10.83
N ASP A 259 -8.40 19.56 10.03
CA ASP A 259 -8.78 20.89 10.55
C ASP A 259 -10.06 20.84 11.38
N GLN A 260 -11.09 20.14 10.89
CA GLN A 260 -12.31 19.88 11.67
C GLN A 260 -11.98 19.16 12.99
N GLY A 261 -11.10 18.15 12.96
CA GLY A 261 -10.66 17.44 14.15
C GLY A 261 -9.91 18.32 15.16
N PHE A 262 -9.07 19.25 14.69
CA PHE A 262 -8.36 20.20 15.56
C PHE A 262 -9.28 21.26 16.14
N ALA A 263 -10.31 21.69 15.40
CA ALA A 263 -11.33 22.62 15.88
C ALA A 263 -12.30 21.98 16.90
N THR A 264 -12.40 20.66 16.91
CA THR A 264 -13.30 19.92 17.81
C THR A 264 -12.64 19.67 19.17
N ALA A 265 -13.21 20.25 20.23
CA ALA A 265 -12.90 19.87 21.61
C ALA A 265 -13.52 18.49 21.91
N GLN A 266 -12.66 17.52 22.25
CA GLN A 266 -12.93 16.09 22.47
C GLN A 266 -14.38 15.75 22.94
N PRO A 267 -15.33 15.44 22.04
CA PRO A 267 -16.74 15.30 22.41
C PRO A 267 -17.15 13.83 22.63
N ASN A 268 -16.40 12.86 22.06
CA ASN A 268 -16.74 11.45 22.05
C ASN A 268 -15.72 10.62 22.84
N TRP A 269 -16.22 9.71 23.69
CA TRP A 269 -15.39 8.81 24.50
C TRP A 269 -15.11 7.46 23.82
N ILE A 270 -15.76 7.17 22.68
CA ILE A 270 -15.59 5.92 21.93
C ILE A 270 -14.22 5.91 21.24
N THR A 271 -13.49 4.81 21.43
CA THR A 271 -12.20 4.58 20.78
C THR A 271 -12.35 3.69 19.54
N ILE A 272 -11.35 3.69 18.66
CA ILE A 272 -11.28 2.82 17.47
C ILE A 272 -11.43 1.34 17.84
N ALA A 273 -10.85 0.93 18.96
CA ALA A 273 -10.91 -0.45 19.43
C ALA A 273 -12.32 -0.82 19.93
N ALA A 274 -13.04 0.13 20.52
CA ALA A 274 -14.36 -0.07 21.14
C ALA A 274 -15.54 0.25 20.21
N LEU A 275 -15.29 0.77 19.00
CA LEU A 275 -16.34 1.08 18.03
C LEU A 275 -17.04 -0.23 17.60
N PRO A 276 -18.37 -0.36 17.80
CA PRO A 276 -19.10 -1.54 17.34
C PRO A 276 -19.17 -1.55 15.81
N ALA A 277 -19.05 -2.74 15.22
CA ALA A 277 -19.21 -2.93 13.79
C ALA A 277 -20.62 -2.53 13.34
N TYR A 278 -20.74 -1.87 12.19
CA TYR A 278 -21.99 -1.41 11.62
C TYR A 278 -21.93 -1.35 10.09
N GLY A 279 -23.09 -1.25 9.45
CA GLY A 279 -23.21 -1.16 8.00
C GLY A 279 -22.83 -2.46 7.29
N ASP A 280 -22.46 -2.33 6.02
CA ASP A 280 -21.96 -3.45 5.22
C ASP A 280 -20.47 -3.66 5.45
N THR A 281 -20.12 -4.81 6.03
CA THR A 281 -18.74 -5.19 6.39
C THR A 281 -18.17 -6.28 5.50
N THR A 282 -18.87 -6.68 4.43
CA THR A 282 -18.51 -7.85 3.62
C THR A 282 -18.21 -7.51 2.17
N SER A 283 -18.92 -6.54 1.58
CA SER A 283 -18.68 -6.15 0.19
C SER A 283 -17.60 -5.09 0.04
N VAL A 284 -16.89 -5.15 -1.09
CA VAL A 284 -15.87 -4.18 -1.50
C VAL A 284 -16.41 -3.38 -2.68
N ASN A 285 -16.31 -2.05 -2.63
CA ASN A 285 -16.65 -1.22 -3.78
C ASN A 285 -15.46 -1.17 -4.74
N ASP A 286 -15.70 -1.42 -6.03
CA ASP A 286 -14.69 -1.33 -7.09
C ASP A 286 -14.90 -0.07 -7.94
N LEU A 287 -13.95 0.87 -7.87
CA LEU A 287 -13.99 2.15 -8.59
C LEU A 287 -13.36 2.11 -10.00
N ARG A 288 -12.95 0.94 -10.49
CA ARG A 288 -12.18 0.80 -11.75
C ARG A 288 -12.91 1.36 -12.95
N ASP A 289 -14.22 1.14 -13.03
CA ASP A 289 -15.04 1.59 -14.15
C ASP A 289 -15.24 3.10 -14.14
N GLU A 290 -15.22 3.72 -12.97
CA GLU A 290 -15.35 5.16 -12.81
C GLU A 290 -14.05 5.89 -13.10
N LEU A 291 -12.92 5.34 -12.65
CA LEU A 291 -11.63 6.02 -12.69
C LEU A 291 -10.78 5.63 -13.89
N CYS A 292 -10.64 4.33 -14.17
CA CYS A 292 -9.68 3.88 -15.18
C CYS A 292 -10.28 3.64 -16.57
N ARG A 293 -11.59 3.39 -16.66
CA ARG A 293 -12.27 3.32 -17.97
C ARG A 293 -12.65 4.70 -18.51
N LYS A 294 -13.01 5.64 -17.64
CA LYS A 294 -13.54 6.96 -18.06
C LYS A 294 -12.50 8.08 -18.10
N LYS A 295 -11.46 8.05 -17.27
CA LYS A 295 -10.47 9.15 -17.20
C LYS A 295 -9.22 8.87 -18.03
N PRO A 296 -8.52 9.91 -18.53
CA PRO A 296 -7.22 9.76 -19.20
C PRO A 296 -6.14 9.20 -18.28
N ALA A 297 -5.15 8.48 -18.84
CA ALA A 297 -4.06 7.85 -18.08
C ALA A 297 -3.23 8.85 -17.23
N VAL A 298 -3.13 10.11 -17.64
CA VAL A 298 -2.42 11.17 -16.91
C VAL A 298 -3.10 11.48 -15.57
N GLU A 299 -4.44 11.36 -15.51
CA GLU A 299 -5.23 11.56 -14.30
C GLU A 299 -5.24 10.32 -13.40
N GLN A 300 -4.75 9.17 -13.88
CA GLN A 300 -4.65 7.90 -13.16
C GLN A 300 -3.27 7.73 -12.49
N SER A 301 -2.61 8.83 -12.13
CA SER A 301 -1.26 8.84 -11.58
C SER A 301 -1.26 9.23 -10.09
N GLU A 302 -0.50 8.49 -9.28
CA GLU A 302 -0.13 8.89 -7.91
C GLU A 302 0.69 10.19 -7.89
N ALA A 303 1.54 10.39 -8.90
CA ALA A 303 2.24 11.65 -9.08
C ALA A 303 1.22 12.68 -9.56
N ALA A 304 1.08 13.78 -8.83
CA ALA A 304 0.32 14.93 -9.29
C ALA A 304 0.88 15.37 -10.66
N ALA A 305 -0.02 15.68 -11.60
CA ALA A 305 0.38 16.32 -12.84
C ALA A 305 1.18 17.60 -12.50
N PRO A 306 2.25 17.93 -13.24
CA PRO A 306 2.91 19.22 -13.09
C PRO A 306 1.88 20.30 -13.43
N VAL A 307 1.30 20.92 -12.40
CA VAL A 307 0.39 22.03 -12.57
C VAL A 307 1.25 23.19 -13.05
N GLY A 308 1.12 23.54 -14.34
CA GLY A 308 1.63 24.80 -14.84
C GLY A 308 1.04 25.91 -13.97
N ASP A 309 1.90 26.74 -13.40
CA ASP A 309 1.48 27.94 -12.69
C ASP A 309 0.56 28.76 -13.60
N LYS A 310 -0.75 28.68 -13.36
CA LYS A 310 -1.77 29.74 -13.49
C LYS A 310 -3.15 29.06 -13.49
N GLU A 311 -3.99 29.50 -12.55
CA GLU A 311 -5.44 29.26 -12.49
C GLU A 311 -5.91 27.91 -11.90
N ALA A 312 -5.80 27.80 -10.57
CA ALA A 312 -6.74 27.05 -9.73
C ALA A 312 -6.71 27.61 -8.29
N PRO A 313 -7.82 27.61 -7.55
CA PRO A 313 -7.86 28.11 -6.17
C PRO A 313 -6.87 27.31 -5.32
N LYS A 314 -5.96 28.01 -4.62
CA LYS A 314 -5.16 27.41 -3.56
C LYS A 314 -6.14 26.72 -2.61
N SER A 315 -5.99 25.41 -2.40
CA SER A 315 -6.78 24.71 -1.39
C SER A 315 -6.72 25.52 -0.09
N PRO A 316 -7.84 25.86 0.56
CA PRO A 316 -7.80 26.67 1.79
C PRO A 316 -7.05 25.97 2.92
N TYR A 317 -6.80 24.66 2.77
CA TYR A 317 -6.15 23.82 3.76
C TYR A 317 -4.68 23.53 3.46
N GLN A 318 -4.18 23.80 2.25
CA GLN A 318 -2.80 23.50 1.86
C GLN A 318 -2.04 24.77 1.45
N GLU A 319 -0.89 24.95 2.07
CA GLU A 319 0.05 26.02 1.80
C GLU A 319 0.97 25.64 0.63
N LYS A 320 1.55 26.66 -0.01
CA LYS A 320 2.67 26.41 -0.93
C LYS A 320 3.87 26.02 -0.08
N LEU A 321 4.68 25.07 -0.56
CA LEU A 321 6.01 24.85 0.00
C LEU A 321 6.77 26.18 -0.02
N ASP A 322 7.16 26.64 1.16
CA ASP A 322 7.92 27.87 1.37
C ASP A 322 9.43 27.65 1.37
N HIS A 323 9.87 26.39 1.26
CA HIS A 323 11.26 25.96 1.21
C HIS A 323 11.51 24.89 0.13
N VAL A 324 12.79 24.69 -0.19
CA VAL A 324 13.23 23.59 -1.06
C VAL A 324 13.11 22.26 -0.28
N PRO A 325 12.44 21.23 -0.82
CA PRO A 325 12.28 19.96 -0.13
C PRO A 325 13.60 19.35 0.33
N THR A 326 13.65 18.95 1.59
CA THR A 326 14.78 18.23 2.18
C THR A 326 14.81 16.81 1.66
N LEU A 327 15.85 16.49 0.89
CA LEU A 327 16.00 15.18 0.26
C LEU A 327 16.87 14.25 1.10
N VAL A 328 16.39 13.01 1.27
CA VAL A 328 17.16 11.94 1.89
C VAL A 328 17.84 11.09 0.83
N ALA A 329 19.16 10.94 0.93
CA ALA A 329 19.92 10.09 0.02
C ALA A 329 19.58 8.61 0.21
N VAL A 330 19.30 7.91 -0.89
CA VAL A 330 19.06 6.46 -0.94
C VAL A 330 19.81 5.85 -2.12
N GLY A 331 20.18 4.58 -2.01
CA GLY A 331 20.88 3.89 -3.09
C GLY A 331 21.12 2.41 -2.84
N LEU A 332 21.83 1.81 -3.79
CA LEU A 332 22.30 0.42 -3.73
C LEU A 332 23.61 0.33 -2.93
N GLY A 333 23.93 -0.89 -2.47
CA GLY A 333 25.15 -1.20 -1.72
C GLY A 333 25.09 -0.81 -0.24
N GLY A 334 26.24 -0.95 0.42
CA GLY A 334 26.43 -0.57 1.83
C GLY A 334 25.74 -1.47 2.86
N ALA A 335 25.24 -2.64 2.45
CA ALA A 335 24.63 -3.60 3.36
C ALA A 335 25.70 -4.45 4.04
N THR A 336 25.74 -4.38 5.36
CA THR A 336 26.71 -5.05 6.24
C THR A 336 26.03 -5.87 7.34
N GLY A 337 24.71 -5.74 7.48
CA GLY A 337 23.94 -6.38 8.54
C GLY A 337 23.65 -7.86 8.29
N PRO A 338 22.95 -8.52 9.23
CA PRO A 338 22.61 -9.93 9.13
C PRO A 338 21.75 -10.19 7.89
N LYS A 339 22.00 -11.30 7.21
CA LYS A 339 21.28 -11.67 6.00
C LYS A 339 19.83 -12.08 6.34
N PRO A 340 18.83 -11.59 5.61
CA PRO A 340 17.44 -11.99 5.82
C PRO A 340 17.19 -13.47 5.50
N LYS A 341 16.10 -14.01 6.04
CA LYS A 341 15.71 -15.42 5.93
C LYS A 341 15.76 -15.98 4.50
N ALA A 342 15.38 -15.19 3.49
CA ALA A 342 15.40 -15.65 2.10
C ALA A 342 16.80 -15.96 1.53
N MET A 343 17.86 -15.48 2.19
CA MET A 343 19.25 -15.73 1.78
C MET A 343 19.89 -16.88 2.56
N LEU A 344 19.13 -17.53 3.43
CA LEU A 344 19.59 -18.62 4.29
C LEU A 344 18.85 -19.91 3.93
N ASP A 345 19.55 -21.03 3.98
CA ASP A 345 18.98 -22.36 3.87
C ASP A 345 18.29 -22.80 5.18
N GLU A 346 17.72 -24.01 5.20
CA GLU A 346 17.03 -24.56 6.38
C GLU A 346 17.94 -24.73 7.61
N THR A 347 19.27 -24.77 7.40
CA THR A 347 20.28 -24.86 8.46
C THR A 347 20.81 -23.49 8.90
N GLY A 348 20.30 -22.40 8.30
CA GLY A 348 20.76 -21.05 8.57
C GLY A 348 22.11 -20.71 7.90
N GLN A 349 22.60 -21.57 7.01
CA GLN A 349 23.77 -21.29 6.19
C GLN A 349 23.36 -20.53 4.93
N GLU A 350 24.29 -19.78 4.37
CA GLU A 350 24.02 -19.02 3.15
C GLU A 350 23.78 -19.98 1.99
N TYR A 351 22.81 -19.66 1.13
CA TYR A 351 22.82 -20.23 -0.22
C TYR A 351 24.14 -19.83 -0.86
N ALA A 352 25.06 -20.79 -0.96
CA ALA A 352 26.29 -20.55 -1.68
C ALA A 352 25.88 -20.22 -3.13
N ASP A 353 26.23 -19.02 -3.61
CA ASP A 353 26.18 -18.65 -5.03
C ASP A 353 27.23 -19.50 -5.79
N VAL A 354 27.23 -20.81 -5.61
CA VAL A 354 28.00 -21.76 -6.42
C VAL A 354 27.16 -21.97 -7.67
N PRO A 355 27.62 -21.47 -8.84
CA PRO A 355 26.99 -21.86 -10.08
C PRO A 355 27.05 -23.38 -10.15
N LEU A 356 25.89 -24.04 -10.18
CA LEU A 356 25.85 -25.47 -10.49
C LEU A 356 26.58 -25.62 -11.84
N PRO A 357 27.67 -26.41 -11.91
CA PRO A 357 28.37 -26.60 -13.17
C PRO A 357 27.38 -27.21 -14.15
N THR A 358 26.93 -26.44 -15.14
CA THR A 358 26.25 -27.01 -16.29
C THR A 358 27.29 -27.79 -17.08
N TRP A 359 26.93 -28.99 -17.54
CA TRP A 359 27.80 -29.79 -18.39
C TRP A 359 28.26 -28.95 -19.61
N ARG A 360 29.56 -28.95 -19.89
CA ARG A 360 30.12 -28.29 -21.09
C ARG A 360 29.75 -29.13 -22.31
N PRO A 361 29.11 -28.55 -23.35
CA PRO A 361 28.73 -29.26 -24.57
C PRO A 361 29.85 -30.03 -25.27
N ASP A 362 31.10 -29.64 -25.02
CA ASP A 362 32.25 -30.06 -25.82
C ASP A 362 33.03 -31.23 -25.20
N VAL A 363 32.61 -31.75 -24.05
CA VAL A 363 33.32 -32.85 -23.36
C VAL A 363 32.36 -34.02 -23.13
N PRO A 364 32.51 -35.16 -23.84
CA PRO A 364 31.61 -36.29 -23.65
C PRO A 364 31.59 -36.73 -22.18
N PRO A 365 30.42 -37.15 -21.65
CA PRO A 365 30.29 -37.55 -20.25
C PRO A 365 31.27 -38.69 -19.91
N PRO A 366 31.81 -38.72 -18.68
CA PRO A 366 32.68 -39.81 -18.26
C PRO A 366 31.94 -41.15 -18.34
N PRO A 367 32.64 -42.26 -18.66
CA PRO A 367 32.03 -43.58 -18.75
C PRO A 367 31.33 -43.93 -17.43
N GLY A 368 30.01 -44.15 -17.49
CA GLY A 368 29.18 -44.52 -16.33
C GLY A 368 28.29 -43.40 -15.75
N ALA A 369 28.33 -42.18 -16.29
CA ALA A 369 27.36 -41.14 -15.96
C ALA A 369 26.14 -41.26 -16.88
N GLU A 370 25.21 -42.17 -16.58
CA GLU A 370 23.90 -42.13 -17.23
C GLU A 370 23.11 -40.90 -16.75
N PRO A 371 22.39 -40.20 -17.64
CA PRO A 371 21.48 -39.15 -17.22
C PRO A 371 20.37 -39.79 -16.39
N THR A 372 20.31 -39.47 -15.10
CA THR A 372 19.13 -39.75 -14.27
C THR A 372 17.95 -38.98 -14.83
N VAL A 373 17.19 -39.65 -15.69
CA VAL A 373 15.84 -39.26 -16.08
C VAL A 373 14.98 -39.40 -14.83
N VAL A 374 14.60 -38.27 -14.23
CA VAL A 374 13.51 -38.25 -13.24
C VAL A 374 12.23 -38.61 -14.00
N GLY A 375 11.62 -39.72 -13.59
CA GLY A 375 10.70 -40.54 -14.38
C GLY A 375 9.53 -39.81 -15.05
N SER A 376 9.33 -40.14 -16.33
CA SER A 376 8.04 -40.12 -17.00
C SER A 376 7.43 -41.53 -16.93
N ALA A 377 6.16 -41.58 -16.57
CA ALA A 377 5.38 -42.78 -16.27
C ALA A 377 5.32 -43.81 -17.41
N THR A 378 5.49 -45.08 -17.02
CA THR A 378 4.87 -46.32 -17.52
C THR A 378 4.51 -46.43 -19.01
N ALA A 379 5.23 -47.31 -19.72
CA ALA A 379 4.65 -48.19 -20.72
C ALA A 379 5.47 -49.49 -20.77
N ALA A 380 4.91 -50.56 -20.18
CA ALA A 380 5.43 -51.91 -20.30
C ALA A 380 4.79 -52.57 -21.52
N GLN A 381 5.61 -53.08 -22.43
CA GLN A 381 5.19 -54.09 -23.39
C GLN A 381 6.38 -54.99 -23.69
N GLY A 382 6.23 -56.27 -23.37
CA GLY A 382 7.18 -57.33 -23.65
C GLY A 382 6.43 -58.66 -23.76
N ASP A 383 6.67 -59.31 -24.89
CA ASP A 383 6.55 -60.73 -25.20
C ASP A 383 5.21 -61.38 -25.57
N GLU A 384 5.10 -61.66 -26.87
CA GLU A 384 4.49 -62.84 -27.49
C GLU A 384 5.19 -64.14 -27.02
N PRO A 385 4.60 -65.36 -27.12
CA PRO A 385 4.03 -65.87 -28.38
C PRO A 385 2.83 -66.86 -28.32
N ALA A 386 2.22 -67.01 -29.50
CA ALA A 386 1.62 -68.23 -30.08
C ALA A 386 0.24 -68.77 -29.63
N LYS A 387 -0.66 -68.74 -30.65
CA LYS A 387 -1.56 -69.82 -31.16
C LYS A 387 -2.93 -70.12 -30.50
N VAL A 388 -3.97 -69.79 -31.30
CA VAL A 388 -4.98 -70.70 -31.92
C VAL A 388 -6.14 -71.26 -31.06
N LEU A 389 -7.38 -70.95 -31.53
CA LEU A 389 -8.70 -71.62 -31.39
C LEU A 389 -9.22 -71.80 -29.94
N ASN A 390 -10.40 -71.33 -29.56
CA ASN A 390 -11.73 -71.35 -30.17
C ASN A 390 -12.55 -70.14 -29.73
#